data_AF-A0A940ENY2-F1
#
_entry.id   AF-A0A940ENY2-F1
#
_cell.length_a   1.000
_cell.length_b   1.000
_cell.length_c   1.000
_cell.angle_alpha   90.00
_cell.angle_beta   90.00
_cell.angle_gamma   90.00
#
_symmetry.space_group_name_H-M   'P 1'
#
loop_
_entity.id
_entity.type
_entity.pdbx_description
1 polymer ?
#
loop_
_entity_poly.entity_id
_entity_poly.type
_entity_poly.pdbx_seq_one_letter_code
_entity_poly.pdbx_strand_id
1 'polypeptide(L)'
;MSGYRWTCQACQTGNEPNFDQCQFCGCPANAGSEDIEKHINPEGFKKKKAKEQYSNSLFVYFFIPFFAAIYAVNGRHESLVILLGMAVVVTINNIKLLTHIWNDRWARNSLIVIASLFLASILVRIFIIPNNSPLVWWSALFYFLLAPSSFYYFFYSRNGKRVFNEYYSKANK
;
A
#
# COMPACT_ATOMS: atom_id res chain seq x y z
N MET A 1 -18.45 22.08 -42.29
CA MET A 1 -17.49 22.09 -41.16
C MET A 1 -16.77 20.75 -41.19
N SER A 2 -15.49 20.72 -41.56
CA SER A 2 -14.69 19.49 -41.45
C SER A 2 -14.50 19.21 -39.97
N GLY A 3 -15.23 18.23 -39.44
CA GLY A 3 -15.09 17.88 -38.04
C GLY A 3 -13.64 17.50 -37.74
N TYR A 4 -13.11 17.97 -36.62
CA TYR A 4 -11.77 17.65 -36.19
C TYR A 4 -11.69 16.17 -35.79
N ARG A 5 -10.94 15.37 -36.56
CA ARG A 5 -10.62 13.99 -36.17
C ARG A 5 -9.72 14.03 -34.94
N TRP A 6 -10.02 13.20 -33.95
CA TRP A 6 -9.24 13.13 -32.72
C TRP A 6 -8.46 11.81 -32.67
N THR A 7 -7.24 11.86 -32.13
CA THR A 7 -6.39 10.67 -32.01
C THR A 7 -6.57 10.04 -30.64
N CYS A 8 -6.81 8.73 -30.60
CA CYS A 8 -6.90 8.01 -29.34
C CYS A 8 -5.55 7.95 -28.63
N GLN A 9 -5.49 8.39 -27.37
CA GLN A 9 -4.24 8.37 -26.60
C GLN A 9 -3.80 6.95 -26.18
N ALA A 10 -4.69 5.96 -26.23
CA ALA A 10 -4.37 4.57 -25.89
C ALA A 10 -3.79 3.78 -27.08
N CYS A 11 -4.44 3.79 -28.24
CA CYS A 11 -4.03 3.00 -29.42
C CYS A 11 -3.48 3.84 -30.59
N GLN A 12 -3.41 5.17 -30.44
CA GLN A 12 -2.88 6.11 -31.43
C GLN A 12 -3.62 6.13 -32.78
N THR A 13 -4.81 5.53 -32.87
CA THR A 13 -5.65 5.57 -34.07
C THR A 13 -6.47 6.85 -34.13
N GLY A 14 -6.65 7.41 -35.32
CA GLY A 14 -7.56 8.52 -35.56
C GLY A 14 -9.03 8.07 -35.52
N ASN A 15 -9.88 8.85 -34.88
CA ASN A 15 -11.33 8.64 -34.78
C ASN A 15 -12.07 9.82 -35.41
N GLU A 16 -13.27 9.54 -35.92
CA GLU A 16 -14.16 10.58 -36.42
C GLU A 16 -14.68 11.46 -35.25
N PRO A 17 -15.00 12.74 -35.51
CA PRO A 17 -15.31 13.75 -34.49
C PRO A 17 -16.56 13.43 -33.65
N ASN A 18 -17.48 12.64 -34.22
CA ASN A 18 -18.78 12.34 -33.60
C ASN A 18 -18.73 11.11 -32.69
N PHE A 19 -17.56 10.48 -32.52
CA PHE A 19 -17.41 9.35 -31.61
C PHE A 19 -16.85 9.81 -30.26
N ASP A 20 -17.59 9.53 -29.20
CA ASP A 20 -17.19 9.80 -27.81
C ASP A 20 -16.19 8.76 -27.27
N GLN A 21 -15.99 7.66 -28.00
CA GLN A 21 -15.08 6.57 -27.68
C GLN A 21 -14.31 6.12 -28.92
N CYS A 22 -13.09 5.65 -28.72
CA CYS A 22 -12.28 5.15 -29.82
C CYS A 22 -12.90 3.87 -30.37
N GLN A 23 -13.10 3.82 -31.69
CA GLN A 23 -13.74 2.69 -32.34
C GLN A 23 -12.92 1.39 -32.30
N PHE A 24 -11.60 1.50 -32.08
CA PHE A 24 -10.69 0.35 -32.09
C PHE A 24 -10.46 -0.24 -30.70
N CYS A 25 -10.31 0.60 -29.67
CA CYS A 25 -9.97 0.15 -28.32
C CYS A 25 -11.03 0.51 -27.26
N GLY A 26 -12.07 1.27 -27.61
CA GLY A 26 -13.12 1.70 -26.68
C GLY A 26 -12.72 2.83 -25.73
N CYS A 27 -11.48 3.34 -25.79
CA CYS A 27 -11.01 4.40 -24.91
C CYS A 27 -11.79 5.71 -25.15
N PRO A 28 -12.36 6.36 -24.13
CA PRO A 28 -13.08 7.63 -24.27
C PRO A 28 -12.22 8.75 -24.86
N ALA A 29 -12.85 9.69 -25.59
CA ALA A 29 -12.17 10.87 -26.13
C ALA A 29 -11.58 11.77 -25.04
N ASN A 30 -12.27 11.87 -23.89
CA ASN A 30 -11.86 12.64 -22.72
C ASN A 30 -11.28 11.73 -21.61
N ALA A 31 -10.71 10.58 -21.97
CA ALA A 31 -10.16 9.64 -21.01
C ALA A 31 -9.05 10.30 -20.16
N GLY A 32 -9.15 10.15 -18.84
CA GLY A 32 -8.06 10.50 -17.94
C GLY A 32 -6.88 9.55 -18.07
N SER A 33 -5.74 9.89 -17.46
CA SER A 33 -4.53 9.06 -17.50
C SER A 33 -4.73 7.62 -17.03
N GLU A 34 -5.55 7.38 -16.00
CA GLU A 34 -5.90 6.02 -15.53
C GLU A 34 -6.70 5.24 -16.58
N ASP A 35 -7.68 5.88 -17.22
CA ASP A 35 -8.50 5.24 -18.25
C ASP A 35 -7.65 4.90 -19.48
N ILE A 36 -6.72 5.78 -19.86
CA ILE A 36 -5.77 5.50 -20.94
C ILE A 36 -4.88 4.31 -20.59
N GLU A 37 -4.29 4.26 -19.39
CA GLU A 37 -3.43 3.14 -18.94
C GLU A 37 -4.20 1.81 -18.94
N LYS A 38 -5.48 1.84 -18.53
CA LYS A 38 -6.38 0.67 -18.54
C LYS A 38 -6.61 0.13 -19.95
N HIS A 39 -6.67 0.98 -20.98
CA HIS A 39 -6.85 0.55 -22.37
C HIS A 39 -5.53 0.19 -23.07
N ILE A 40 -4.40 0.78 -22.67
CA ILE A 40 -3.06 0.42 -23.19
C ILE A 40 -2.64 -0.97 -22.71
N ASN A 41 -2.75 -1.23 -21.42
CA ASN A 41 -2.36 -2.51 -20.82
C ASN A 41 -3.35 -2.90 -19.71
N PRO A 42 -4.50 -3.49 -20.07
CA PRO A 42 -5.53 -3.86 -19.09
C PRO A 42 -5.03 -4.79 -17.99
N GLU A 43 -4.17 -5.76 -18.32
CA GLU A 43 -3.61 -6.71 -17.35
C GLU A 43 -2.59 -6.03 -16.44
N GLY A 44 -1.73 -5.19 -16.99
CA GLY A 44 -0.77 -4.39 -16.24
C GLY A 44 -1.47 -3.45 -15.26
N PHE A 45 -2.54 -2.78 -15.69
CA PHE A 45 -3.35 -1.91 -14.84
C PHE A 45 -4.02 -2.68 -13.70
N LYS A 46 -4.66 -3.83 -13.99
CA LYS A 46 -5.24 -4.72 -12.97
C LYS A 46 -4.20 -5.16 -11.95
N LYS A 47 -3.03 -5.58 -12.41
CA LYS A 47 -1.93 -6.01 -11.53
C LYS A 47 -1.38 -4.86 -10.67
N LYS A 48 -1.26 -3.65 -11.23
CA LYS A 48 -0.83 -2.44 -10.52
C LYS A 48 -1.81 -2.06 -9.41
N LYS A 49 -3.11 -1.95 -9.72
CA LYS A 49 -4.16 -1.68 -8.72
C LYS A 49 -4.22 -2.76 -7.64
N ALA A 50 -4.09 -4.04 -8.02
CA ALA A 50 -4.03 -5.14 -7.05
C ALA A 50 -2.80 -5.03 -6.14
N LYS A 51 -1.64 -4.61 -6.67
CA LYS A 51 -0.43 -4.37 -5.86
C LYS A 51 -0.61 -3.22 -4.89
N GLU A 52 -1.24 -2.13 -5.31
CA GLU A 52 -1.51 -0.98 -4.48
C GLU A 52 -2.44 -1.36 -3.32
N GLN A 53 -3.55 -2.04 -3.61
CA GLN A 53 -4.47 -2.53 -2.58
C GLN A 53 -3.78 -3.52 -1.62
N TYR A 54 -2.97 -4.44 -2.14
CA TYR A 54 -2.15 -5.36 -1.35
C TYR A 54 -1.20 -4.60 -0.40
N SER A 55 -0.52 -3.58 -0.92
CA SER A 55 0.48 -2.83 -0.15
C SER A 55 -0.16 -1.99 0.94
N ASN A 56 -1.25 -1.27 0.62
CA ASN A 56 -1.99 -0.45 1.57
C ASN A 56 -2.59 -1.30 2.69
N SER A 57 -3.13 -2.48 2.36
CA SER A 57 -3.72 -3.39 3.35
C SER A 57 -2.66 -3.91 4.33
N LEU A 58 -1.46 -4.25 3.85
CA LEU A 58 -0.39 -4.78 4.71
C LEU A 58 0.39 -3.70 5.47
N PHE A 59 0.50 -2.50 4.93
CA PHE A 59 1.26 -1.41 5.53
C PHE A 59 0.71 -1.00 6.91
N VAL A 60 -0.61 -1.07 7.10
CA VAL A 60 -1.26 -0.77 8.39
C VAL A 60 -0.69 -1.63 9.52
N TYR A 61 -0.39 -2.91 9.25
CA TYR A 61 0.12 -3.83 10.27
C TYR A 61 1.53 -3.49 10.77
N PHE A 62 2.28 -2.65 10.05
CA PHE A 62 3.58 -2.17 10.54
C PHE A 62 3.41 -1.24 11.75
N PHE A 63 2.32 -0.46 11.78
CA PHE A 63 2.12 0.61 12.76
C PHE A 63 1.14 0.26 13.87
N ILE A 64 0.37 -0.83 13.76
CA ILE A 64 -0.53 -1.28 14.84
C ILE A 64 0.20 -1.35 16.19
N PRO A 65 1.34 -2.06 16.35
CA PRO A 65 2.01 -2.12 17.65
C PRO A 65 2.61 -0.77 18.06
N PHE A 66 3.07 0.04 17.09
CA PHE A 66 3.57 1.39 17.33
C PHE A 66 2.51 2.28 17.99
N PHE A 67 1.31 2.36 17.39
CA PHE A 67 0.21 3.16 17.94
C PHE A 67 -0.35 2.56 19.23
N ALA A 68 -0.40 1.23 19.34
CA ALA A 68 -0.83 0.57 20.57
C ALA A 68 0.06 0.96 21.76
N ALA A 69 1.38 0.99 21.58
CA ALA A 69 2.30 1.43 22.62
C ALA A 69 2.07 2.90 23.03
N ILE A 70 1.87 3.80 22.05
CA ILE A 70 1.59 5.22 22.33
C ILE A 70 0.33 5.38 23.19
N TYR A 71 -0.78 4.74 22.80
CA TYR A 71 -2.04 4.87 23.54
C TYR A 71 -1.99 4.20 24.91
N ALA A 72 -1.31 3.05 25.01
CA ALA A 72 -1.13 2.35 26.27
C ALA A 72 -0.34 3.19 27.29
N VAL A 73 0.77 3.83 26.88
CA VAL A 73 1.61 4.61 27.81
C VAL A 73 0.99 5.97 28.15
N ASN A 74 0.27 6.60 27.21
CA ASN A 74 -0.38 7.88 27.46
C ASN A 74 -1.70 7.76 28.26
N GLY A 75 -2.07 6.56 28.72
CA GLY A 75 -3.30 6.33 29.51
C GLY A 75 -4.61 6.52 28.75
N ARG A 76 -4.57 6.59 27.41
CA ARG A 76 -5.76 6.80 26.56
C ARG A 76 -6.41 5.46 26.19
N HIS A 77 -6.92 4.77 27.21
CA HIS A 77 -7.43 3.41 27.06
C HIS A 77 -8.63 3.31 26.11
N GLU A 78 -9.49 4.32 26.04
CA GLU A 78 -10.60 4.37 25.06
C GLU A 78 -10.09 4.32 23.61
N SER A 79 -9.08 5.14 23.29
CA SER A 79 -8.45 5.15 21.96
C SER A 79 -7.72 3.84 21.65
N LEU A 80 -7.13 3.20 22.67
CA LEU A 80 -6.51 1.89 22.53
C LEU A 80 -7.52 0.81 22.16
N VAL A 81 -8.68 0.77 22.83
CA VAL A 81 -9.76 -0.18 22.52
C VAL A 81 -10.27 0.02 21.10
N ILE A 82 -10.45 1.27 20.68
CA ILE A 82 -10.86 1.60 19.30
C ILE A 82 -9.81 1.11 18.29
N LEU A 83 -8.52 1.34 18.56
CA LEU A 83 -7.42 0.87 17.70
C LEU A 83 -7.44 -0.66 17.57
N LEU A 84 -7.60 -1.39 18.67
CA LEU A 84 -7.68 -2.85 18.67
C LEU A 84 -8.92 -3.34 17.91
N GLY A 85 -10.07 -2.69 18.10
CA GLY A 85 -11.28 -2.98 17.33
C GLY A 85 -11.07 -2.79 15.82
N MET A 86 -10.49 -1.67 15.40
CA MET A 86 -10.14 -1.43 14.00
C MET A 86 -9.14 -2.47 13.47
N ALA A 87 -8.12 -2.82 14.24
CA ALA A 87 -7.16 -3.85 13.87
C ALA A 87 -7.84 -5.20 13.62
N VAL A 88 -8.80 -5.60 14.47
CA VAL A 88 -9.58 -6.82 14.30
C VAL A 88 -10.42 -6.77 13.01
N VAL A 89 -11.14 -5.67 12.76
CA VAL A 89 -11.95 -5.51 11.54
C VAL A 89 -11.08 -5.58 10.28
N VAL A 90 -9.94 -4.88 10.28
CA VAL A 90 -8.98 -4.92 9.17
C VAL A 90 -8.40 -6.33 8.98
N THR A 91 -8.15 -7.05 10.07
CA THR A 91 -7.67 -8.45 10.06
C THR A 91 -8.71 -9.38 9.43
N ILE A 92 -9.98 -9.28 9.82
CA ILE A 92 -11.06 -10.11 9.29
C ILE A 92 -11.24 -9.85 7.79
N ASN A 93 -11.29 -8.58 7.39
CA ASN A 93 -11.47 -8.20 5.98
C ASN A 93 -10.29 -8.66 5.09
N ASN A 94 -9.10 -8.83 5.67
CA ASN A 94 -7.88 -9.23 4.96
C ASN A 94 -7.39 -10.63 5.35
N ILE A 95 -8.24 -11.50 5.88
CA ILE A 95 -7.81 -12.78 6.44
C ILE A 95 -7.11 -13.68 5.41
N LYS A 96 -7.58 -13.69 4.15
CA LYS A 96 -6.96 -14.46 3.06
C LYS A 96 -5.53 -13.98 2.77
N LEU A 97 -5.35 -12.66 2.77
CA LEU A 97 -4.06 -12.02 2.57
C LEU A 97 -3.11 -12.35 3.73
N LEU A 98 -3.57 -12.20 4.96
CA LEU A 98 -2.78 -12.53 6.15
C LEU A 98 -2.41 -14.01 6.21
N THR A 99 -3.31 -14.90 5.84
CA THR A 99 -3.04 -16.34 5.76
C THR A 99 -1.92 -16.63 4.76
N HIS A 100 -1.94 -15.98 3.59
CA HIS A 100 -0.86 -16.10 2.61
C HIS A 100 0.48 -15.59 3.16
N ILE A 101 0.49 -14.44 3.84
CA ILE A 101 1.69 -13.91 4.51
C ILE A 101 2.18 -14.87 5.60
N TRP A 102 1.28 -15.48 6.37
CA TRP A 102 1.64 -16.36 7.48
C TRP A 102 2.22 -17.70 7.01
N ASN A 103 1.83 -18.14 5.81
CA ASN A 103 2.34 -19.35 5.16
C ASN A 103 3.72 -19.13 4.52
N ASP A 104 4.08 -17.90 4.16
CA ASP A 104 5.42 -17.56 3.64
C ASP A 104 6.36 -17.18 4.79
N ARG A 105 7.41 -18.00 5.01
CA ARG A 105 8.37 -17.80 6.10
C ARG A 105 9.07 -16.44 6.04
N TRP A 106 9.44 -15.97 4.84
CA TRP A 106 10.13 -14.70 4.68
C TRP A 106 9.19 -13.53 4.95
N ALA A 107 7.97 -13.56 4.39
CA ALA A 107 6.99 -12.50 4.56
C ALA A 107 6.57 -12.36 6.03
N ARG A 108 6.26 -13.48 6.70
CA ARG A 108 5.93 -13.50 8.13
C ARG A 108 7.05 -12.93 8.99
N ASN A 109 8.27 -13.43 8.82
CA ASN A 109 9.41 -12.97 9.62
C ASN A 109 9.70 -11.49 9.36
N SER A 110 9.65 -11.04 8.11
CA SER A 110 9.88 -9.64 7.76
C SER A 110 8.83 -8.72 8.37
N LEU A 111 7.55 -9.11 8.34
CA LEU A 111 6.47 -8.35 8.95
C LEU A 111 6.68 -8.21 10.47
N ILE A 112 6.98 -9.32 11.15
CA ILE A 112 7.23 -9.34 12.60
C ILE A 112 8.43 -8.47 12.95
N VAL A 113 9.55 -8.60 12.21
CA VAL A 113 10.77 -7.80 12.46
C VAL A 113 10.50 -6.32 12.26
N ILE A 114 9.84 -5.92 11.17
CA ILE A 114 9.49 -4.52 10.91
C ILE A 114 8.59 -3.99 12.03
N ALA A 115 7.50 -4.69 12.33
CA ALA A 115 6.55 -4.29 13.36
C ALA A 115 7.20 -4.19 14.76
N SER A 116 8.11 -5.12 15.09
CA SER A 116 8.88 -5.11 16.33
C SER A 116 9.88 -3.96 16.38
N LEU A 117 10.50 -3.61 15.25
CA LEU A 117 11.42 -2.48 15.15
C LEU A 117 10.71 -1.14 15.35
N PHE A 118 9.51 -0.99 14.77
CA PHE A 118 8.64 0.16 15.04
C PHE A 118 8.21 0.23 16.51
N LEU A 119 7.84 -0.90 17.11
CA LEU A 119 7.50 -0.96 18.52
C LEU A 119 8.68 -0.59 19.42
N ALA A 120 9.84 -1.20 19.20
CA ALA A 120 11.04 -0.96 20.01
C ALA A 120 11.47 0.50 19.93
N SER A 121 11.48 1.08 18.73
CA SER A 121 11.85 2.49 18.56
C SER A 121 10.92 3.45 19.29
N ILE A 122 9.60 3.19 19.34
CA ILE A 122 8.67 4.09 20.04
C ILE A 122 8.77 3.96 21.54
N LEU A 123 9.00 2.75 22.05
CA LEU A 123 9.26 2.52 23.46
C LEU A 123 10.54 3.23 23.91
N VAL A 124 11.63 3.15 23.12
CA VAL A 124 12.86 3.90 23.38
C VAL A 124 12.58 5.41 23.41
N ARG A 125 11.82 5.94 22.45
CA ARG A 125 11.45 7.37 22.44
C ARG A 125 10.66 7.76 23.68
N ILE A 126 9.72 6.93 24.13
CA ILE A 126 8.83 7.26 25.25
C ILE A 126 9.57 7.15 26.60
N PHE A 127 10.35 6.09 26.82
CA PHE A 127 10.92 5.78 28.13
C PHE A 127 12.36 6.28 28.32
N ILE A 128 13.13 6.44 27.24
CA ILE A 128 14.56 6.75 27.34
C ILE A 128 14.86 8.20 26.92
N ILE A 129 14.16 8.74 25.92
CA ILE A 129 14.46 10.07 25.37
C ILE A 129 13.58 11.14 26.05
N PRO A 130 14.17 12.10 26.79
CA PRO A 130 13.42 13.20 27.36
C PRO A 130 12.88 14.15 26.29
N ASN A 131 11.68 14.71 26.50
CA ASN A 131 11.03 15.58 25.52
C ASN A 131 11.83 16.84 25.13
N ASN A 132 12.67 17.35 26.03
CA ASN A 132 13.48 18.56 25.80
C ASN A 132 14.84 18.25 25.16
N SER A 133 15.10 16.99 24.80
CA SER A 133 16.38 16.57 24.22
C SER A 133 16.39 16.76 22.70
N PRO A 134 17.52 17.20 22.10
CA PRO A 134 17.69 17.21 20.64
C PRO A 134 17.56 15.82 20.01
N LEU A 135 17.70 14.74 20.81
CA LEU A 135 17.49 13.36 20.37
C LEU A 135 16.06 13.08 19.89
N VAL A 136 15.07 13.92 20.27
CA VAL A 136 13.71 13.81 19.75
C VAL A 136 13.68 14.00 18.23
N TRP A 137 14.43 14.98 17.71
CA TRP A 137 14.52 15.25 16.27
C TRP A 137 15.25 14.13 15.52
N TRP A 138 16.30 13.57 16.12
CA TRP A 138 16.98 12.39 15.57
C TRP A 138 16.09 11.16 15.54
N SER A 139 15.26 10.96 16.56
CA SER A 139 14.25 9.90 16.58
C SER A 139 13.19 10.12 15.48
N ALA A 140 12.73 11.36 15.28
CA ALA A 140 11.80 11.69 14.19
C ALA A 140 12.41 11.42 12.81
N LEU A 141 13.66 11.83 12.59
CA LEU A 141 14.40 11.55 11.35
C LEU A 141 14.57 10.04 11.13
N PHE A 142 14.86 9.29 12.20
CA PHE A 142 14.93 7.83 12.14
C PHE A 142 13.61 7.21 11.65
N TYR A 143 12.45 7.66 12.14
CA TYR A 143 11.16 7.19 11.63
C TYR A 143 10.91 7.56 10.18
N PHE A 144 11.28 8.80 9.81
CA PHE A 144 11.13 9.31 8.46
C PHE A 144 11.92 8.46 7.44
N LEU A 145 13.05 7.89 7.84
CA LEU A 145 13.81 6.95 7.01
C LEU A 145 13.31 5.51 7.15
N LEU A 146 13.00 5.07 8.37
CA LEU A 146 12.60 3.69 8.65
C LEU A 146 11.31 3.29 7.91
N ALA A 147 10.30 4.17 7.86
CA ALA A 147 9.03 3.91 7.18
C ALA A 147 9.18 3.63 5.68
N PRO A 148 9.75 4.54 4.86
CA PRO A 148 9.95 4.28 3.45
C PRO A 148 10.92 3.12 3.20
N SER A 149 11.97 2.97 4.01
CA SER A 149 12.89 1.82 3.88
C SER A 149 12.20 0.49 4.13
N SER A 150 11.36 0.39 5.17
CA SER A 150 10.59 -0.82 5.48
C SER A 150 9.55 -1.12 4.40
N PHE A 151 8.86 -0.09 3.90
CA PHE A 151 7.92 -0.22 2.79
C PHE A 151 8.62 -0.74 1.52
N TYR A 152 9.74 -0.12 1.15
CA TYR A 152 10.52 -0.55 0.00
C TYR A 152 11.04 -1.99 0.17
N TYR A 153 11.59 -2.32 1.33
CA TYR A 153 12.09 -3.65 1.62
C TYR A 153 10.98 -4.71 1.52
N PHE A 154 9.80 -4.44 2.08
CA PHE A 154 8.73 -5.43 2.10
C PHE A 154 8.02 -5.59 0.75
N PHE A 155 7.81 -4.50 0.00
CA PHE A 155 6.98 -4.52 -1.23
C PHE A 155 7.75 -4.45 -2.54
N TYR A 156 8.98 -3.94 -2.55
CA TYR A 156 9.78 -3.73 -3.77
C TYR A 156 11.02 -4.62 -3.85
N SER A 157 11.43 -5.27 -2.76
CA SER A 157 12.50 -6.28 -2.81
C SER A 157 12.14 -7.47 -3.72
N ARG A 158 13.15 -8.25 -4.09
CA ARG A 158 12.97 -9.48 -4.89
C ARG A 158 11.96 -10.43 -4.24
N ASN A 159 12.05 -10.61 -2.92
CA ASN A 159 11.14 -11.46 -2.17
C ASN A 159 9.75 -10.83 -2.04
N GLY A 160 9.64 -9.52 -1.82
CA GLY A 160 8.37 -8.80 -1.80
C GLY A 160 7.58 -8.96 -3.10
N LYS A 161 8.26 -8.77 -4.24
CA LYS A 161 7.69 -9.00 -5.57
C LYS A 161 7.26 -10.45 -5.78
N ARG A 162 8.06 -11.42 -5.31
CA ARG A 162 7.72 -12.86 -5.38
C ARG A 162 6.42 -13.15 -4.61
N VAL A 163 6.33 -12.75 -3.34
CA VAL A 163 5.17 -13.03 -2.47
C VAL A 163 3.89 -12.40 -3.05
N PHE A 164 3.99 -11.17 -3.57
CA PHE A 164 2.87 -10.53 -4.24
C PHE A 164 2.43 -11.28 -5.51
N ASN A 165 3.37 -11.68 -6.37
CA ASN A 165 3.05 -12.42 -7.60
C ASN A 165 2.37 -13.77 -7.28
N GLU A 166 2.83 -14.47 -6.25
CA GLU A 166 2.19 -15.71 -5.77
C GLU A 166 0.77 -15.46 -5.26
N TYR A 167 0.54 -14.40 -4.48
CA TYR A 167 -0.80 -14.00 -4.05
C TYR A 167 -1.71 -13.67 -5.23
N TYR A 168 -1.23 -12.83 -6.15
CA TYR A 168 -1.98 -12.37 -7.32
C TYR A 168 -2.35 -13.53 -8.25
N SER A 169 -1.43 -14.48 -8.47
CA SER A 169 -1.70 -15.67 -9.29
C SER A 169 -2.71 -16.62 -8.65
N LYS A 170 -2.70 -16.78 -7.32
CA LYS A 170 -3.71 -17.59 -6.61
C LYS A 170 -5.11 -16.95 -6.62
N ALA A 171 -5.18 -15.62 -6.62
CA ALA A 171 -6.45 -14.89 -6.62
C ALA A 171 -7.13 -14.81 -8.00
N ASN A 172 -6.38 -15.03 -9.08
CA ASN A 172 -6.86 -15.00 -10.48
C ASN A 172 -6.85 -16.38 -11.15
N LYS A 173 -6.76 -17.46 -10.37
CA LYS A 173 -7.04 -18.83 -10.79
C LYS A 173 -8.45 -19.20 -10.35
#